data_AF-A0A6B3H102-F1
#
_entry.id   AF-A0A6B3H102-F1
#
_cell.length_a   1.000
_cell.length_b   1.000
_cell.length_c   1.000
_cell.angle_alpha   90.00
_cell.angle_beta   90.00
_cell.angle_gamma   90.00
#
_symmetry.space_group_name_H-M   'P 1'
#
loop_
_entity.id
_entity.type
_entity.pdbx_description
1 polymer ?
#
loop_
_entity_poly.entity_id
_entity_poly.type
_entity_poly.pdbx_seq_one_letter_code
_entity_poly.pdbx_strand_id
1 'polypeptide(L)'
;DVLVDADWVEAHIDDPQVAIVEVDEDTSAYEKNHIKNAIRIDWTKDLQDPVRRDFVDQAGFEKLLSEKGIGNDTLVVLYGGNNN
;
A
#
# COMPACT_ATOMS: atom_id res chain seq x y z
N ASP A 1 -4.36 -3.85 19.23
CA ASP A 1 -4.91 -4.62 18.10
C ASP A 1 -4.54 -3.87 16.83
N VAL A 2 -4.19 -4.56 15.74
CA VAL A 2 -3.65 -3.97 14.50
C VAL A 2 -4.23 -4.58 13.23
N LEU A 3 -5.30 -5.38 13.37
CA LEU A 3 -6.01 -6.01 12.26
C LEU A 3 -7.41 -5.42 12.14
N VAL A 4 -7.90 -5.38 10.91
CA VAL A 4 -9.27 -5.02 10.56
C VAL A 4 -9.88 -6.14 9.71
N ASP A 5 -11.19 -6.30 9.76
CA ASP A 5 -11.92 -7.24 8.91
C ASP A 5 -12.39 -6.55 7.62
N ALA A 6 -12.96 -7.36 6.71
CA ALA A 6 -13.46 -6.87 5.43
C ALA A 6 -14.63 -5.86 5.59
N ASP A 7 -15.49 -6.07 6.59
CA ASP A 7 -16.63 -5.20 6.87
C ASP A 7 -16.14 -3.80 7.29
N TRP A 8 -15.08 -3.72 8.07
CA TRP A 8 -14.44 -2.45 8.42
C TRP A 8 -13.89 -1.74 7.19
N VAL A 9 -13.21 -2.46 6.29
CA VAL A 9 -12.65 -1.85 5.06
C VAL A 9 -13.76 -1.31 4.16
N GLU A 10 -14.85 -2.06 3.99
CA GLU A 10 -16.00 -1.60 3.20
C GLU A 10 -16.63 -0.33 3.80
N ALA A 11 -16.75 -0.27 5.14
CA ALA A 11 -17.32 0.89 5.83
C ALA A 11 -16.45 2.17 5.74
N HIS A 12 -15.14 2.05 5.49
CA HIS A 12 -14.19 3.18 5.45
C HIS A 12 -13.61 3.44 4.06
N ILE A 13 -14.15 2.81 3.01
CA ILE A 13 -13.59 2.85 1.65
C ILE A 13 -13.50 4.25 1.01
N ASP A 14 -14.31 5.19 1.51
CA ASP A 14 -14.34 6.60 1.08
C ASP A 14 -13.86 7.57 2.19
N ASP A 15 -13.29 7.07 3.29
CA ASP A 15 -12.74 7.91 4.36
C ASP A 15 -11.43 8.58 3.89
N PRO A 16 -11.35 9.93 3.84
CA PRO A 16 -10.15 10.63 3.40
C PRO A 16 -8.93 10.47 4.32
N GLN A 17 -9.10 9.95 5.54
CA GLN A 17 -8.00 9.65 6.46
C GLN A 17 -7.49 8.21 6.35
N VAL A 18 -8.14 7.35 5.56
CA VAL A 18 -7.77 5.95 5.39
C VAL A 18 -7.17 5.74 4.01
N ALA A 19 -5.97 5.15 3.97
CA ALA A 19 -5.34 4.69 2.75
C ALA A 19 -5.35 3.16 2.70
N ILE A 20 -6.19 2.60 1.84
CA ILE A 20 -6.17 1.17 1.53
C ILE A 20 -5.03 0.94 0.53
N VAL A 21 -4.07 0.10 0.86
CA VAL A 21 -2.85 -0.11 0.06
C VAL A 21 -2.71 -1.59 -0.31
N GLU A 22 -2.70 -1.87 -1.60
CA GLU A 22 -2.42 -3.21 -2.13
C GLU A 22 -0.91 -3.41 -2.29
N VAL A 23 -0.41 -4.48 -1.69
CA VAL A 23 0.97 -4.98 -1.87
C VAL A 23 0.90 -6.48 -2.13
N ASP A 24 1.27 -6.89 -3.35
CA ASP A 24 1.14 -8.27 -3.81
C ASP A 24 2.43 -8.78 -4.46
N GLU A 25 2.69 -10.08 -4.33
CA GLU A 25 3.75 -10.78 -5.05
C GLU A 25 3.49 -10.75 -6.57
N ASP A 26 2.24 -10.99 -7.00
CA ASP A 26 1.78 -10.75 -8.38
C ASP A 26 1.32 -9.29 -8.53
N THR A 27 2.26 -8.41 -8.82
CA THR A 27 2.00 -6.97 -9.06
C THR A 27 0.99 -6.68 -10.19
N SER A 28 0.67 -7.67 -11.03
CA SER A 28 -0.36 -7.54 -12.07
C SER A 28 -1.79 -7.74 -11.55
N ALA A 29 -1.97 -8.25 -10.32
CA ALA A 29 -3.26 -8.46 -9.69
C ALA A 29 -4.07 -7.16 -9.61
N TYR A 30 -3.46 -6.10 -9.07
CA TYR A 30 -4.03 -4.76 -8.99
C TYR A 30 -4.62 -4.26 -10.32
N GLU A 31 -3.93 -4.47 -11.45
CA GLU A 31 -4.38 -3.98 -12.75
C GLU A 31 -5.62 -4.74 -13.27
N LYS A 32 -5.80 -6.00 -12.83
CA LYS A 32 -6.98 -6.80 -13.18
C LYS A 32 -8.19 -6.31 -12.40
N ASN A 33 -8.04 -6.11 -11.09
CA ASN A 33 -9.01 -5.49 -10.21
C ASN A 33 -8.35 -5.14 -8.88
N HIS A 34 -8.92 -4.18 -8.15
CA HIS A 34 -8.49 -3.79 -6.82
C HIS A 34 -9.68 -3.23 -6.03
N ILE A 35 -9.53 -3.10 -4.72
CA ILE A 35 -10.52 -2.42 -3.87
C ILE A 35 -10.65 -0.97 -4.36
N LYS A 36 -11.87 -0.42 -4.41
CA LYS A 36 -12.11 0.97 -4.81
C LYS A 36 -11.21 1.92 -4.00
N ASN A 37 -10.59 2.88 -4.67
CA ASN A 37 -9.64 3.84 -4.11
C ASN A 37 -8.33 3.25 -3.55
N ALA A 38 -8.09 1.94 -3.68
CA ALA A 38 -6.84 1.35 -3.22
C ALA A 38 -5.64 1.92 -3.98
N ILE A 39 -4.51 2.00 -3.29
CA ILE A 39 -3.23 2.46 -3.83
C ILE A 39 -2.34 1.24 -4.06
N ARG A 40 -1.76 1.11 -5.25
CA ARG A 40 -0.71 0.10 -5.48
C ARG A 40 0.64 0.56 -4.97
N ILE A 41 1.33 -0.31 -4.23
CA ILE A 41 2.79 -0.26 -4.04
C ILE A 41 3.39 -1.54 -4.66
N ASP A 42 4.25 -1.36 -5.66
CA ASP A 42 4.97 -2.47 -6.29
C ASP A 42 6.22 -2.81 -5.46
N TRP A 43 6.24 -3.97 -4.80
CA TRP A 43 7.31 -4.33 -3.88
C TRP A 43 8.69 -4.43 -4.54
N THR A 44 8.75 -4.66 -5.86
CA THR A 44 10.02 -4.76 -6.60
C THR A 44 10.51 -3.40 -7.09
N LYS A 45 9.60 -2.51 -7.50
CA LYS A 45 9.95 -1.22 -8.10
C LYS A 45 9.98 -0.07 -7.11
N ASP A 46 9.09 -0.09 -6.13
CA ASP A 46 8.86 1.05 -5.24
C ASP A 46 9.65 0.91 -3.93
N LEU A 47 9.86 -0.32 -3.44
CA LEU A 47 10.45 -0.58 -2.12
C LEU A 47 11.92 -1.02 -2.13
N GLN A 48 12.49 -1.36 -3.29
CA GLN A 48 13.88 -1.83 -3.42
C GLN A 48 14.81 -0.72 -3.87
N ASP A 49 16.05 -0.73 -3.39
CA ASP A 49 17.13 0.03 -4.01
C ASP A 49 17.35 -0.47 -5.46
N PRO A 50 17.48 0.43 -6.45
CA PRO A 50 17.56 0.04 -7.86
C PRO A 50 18.86 -0.67 -8.26
N VAL A 51 19.88 -0.68 -7.39
CA VAL A 51 21.22 -1.23 -7.67
C VAL A 51 21.66 -2.21 -6.60
N ARG A 52 21.47 -1.85 -5.33
CA ARG A 52 21.89 -2.67 -4.18
C ARG A 52 20.79 -3.66 -3.84
N ARG A 53 21.19 -4.79 -3.27
CA ARG A 53 20.24 -5.72 -2.67
C ARG A 53 19.86 -5.21 -1.28
N ASP A 54 19.09 -4.14 -1.26
CA ASP A 54 18.63 -3.43 -0.07
C ASP A 54 17.28 -2.76 -0.35
N PHE A 55 16.63 -2.25 0.70
CA PHE A 55 15.42 -1.43 0.55
C PHE A 55 15.74 0.02 0.24
N VAL A 56 14.74 0.78 -0.21
CA VAL A 56 14.83 2.25 -0.26
C VAL A 56 15.15 2.80 1.14
N ASP A 57 15.96 3.86 1.18
CA ASP A 57 16.27 4.55 2.43
C ASP A 57 15.09 5.42 2.92
N GLN A 58 15.28 6.06 4.06
CA GLN A 58 14.25 6.92 4.65
C GLN A 58 13.75 8.00 3.67
N ALA A 59 14.65 8.67 2.96
CA ALA A 59 14.27 9.72 2.01
C ALA A 59 13.52 9.16 0.80
N GLY A 60 13.91 7.98 0.32
CA GLY A 60 13.20 7.24 -0.72
C GLY A 60 11.79 6.84 -0.29
N PHE A 61 11.64 6.33 0.93
CA PHE A 61 10.33 5.96 1.47
C PHE A 61 9.42 7.17 1.73
N GLU A 62 9.95 8.26 2.29
CA GLU A 62 9.24 9.53 2.47
C GLU A 62 8.72 10.08 1.14
N LYS A 63 9.56 10.04 0.09
CA LYS A 63 9.18 10.46 -1.26
C LYS A 63 8.09 9.56 -1.82
N LEU A 64 8.23 8.24 -1.72
CA LEU A 64 7.23 7.28 -2.19
C LEU A 64 5.86 7.56 -1.56
N LEU A 65 5.78 7.64 -0.23
CA LEU A 65 4.50 7.88 0.46
C LEU A 65 3.90 9.24 0.11
N SER A 66 4.72 10.28 -0.01
CA SER A 66 4.27 11.61 -0.44
C SER A 66 3.66 11.59 -1.84
N GLU A 67 4.28 10.90 -2.80
CA GLU A 67 3.76 10.74 -4.16
C GLU A 67 2.45 9.95 -4.21
N LYS A 68 2.22 9.07 -3.23
CA LYS A 68 0.98 8.31 -3.06
C LYS A 68 -0.09 9.03 -2.22
N GLY A 69 0.21 10.23 -1.71
CA GLY A 69 -0.72 11.00 -0.88
C GLY A 69 -0.90 10.48 0.55
N ILE A 70 0.07 9.71 1.06
CA ILE A 70 0.05 9.14 2.42
C ILE A 70 0.86 10.04 3.34
N GLY A 71 0.20 10.61 4.35
CA GLY A 71 0.82 11.43 5.39
C GLY A 71 1.09 10.65 6.67
N ASN A 72 1.81 11.28 7.61
CA ASN A 72 2.14 10.67 8.90
C ASN A 72 0.92 10.33 9.76
N ASP A 73 -0.19 11.06 9.59
CA ASP A 73 -1.44 10.84 10.33
C ASP A 73 -2.46 9.98 9.55
N THR A 74 -2.09 9.48 8.37
CA THR A 74 -2.95 8.61 7.56
C THR A 74 -3.02 7.21 8.17
N LEU A 75 -4.22 6.67 8.33
CA LEU A 75 -4.39 5.27 8.70
C LEU A 75 -4.19 4.39 7.46
N VAL A 76 -3.06 3.68 7.41
CA VAL A 76 -2.73 2.78 6.30
C VAL A 76 -3.22 1.37 6.60
N VAL A 77 -4.01 0.80 5.69
CA VAL A 77 -4.48 -0.59 5.75
C VAL A 77 -3.86 -1.36 4.59
N LEU A 78 -2.99 -2.32 4.91
CA LEU A 78 -2.32 -3.17 3.92
C LEU A 78 -3.15 -4.41 3.62
N TYR A 79 -3.29 -4.76 2.34
CA TYR A 79 -3.85 -6.03 1.89
C TYR A 79 -3.11 -6.57 0.65
N GLY A 80 -3.28 -7.85 0.36
CA GLY A 80 -2.78 -8.48 -0.87
C GLY A 80 -3.11 -9.97 -0.91
N GLY A 81 -2.75 -10.62 -2.02
CA GLY A 81 -2.92 -12.06 -2.24
C GLY A 81 -1.95 -12.93 -1.44
N ASN A 82 -1.99 -14.23 -1.71
CA ASN A 82 -1.06 -15.25 -1.19
C ASN A 82 -0.88 -15.31 0.34
N ASN A 83 -1.91 -14.97 1.12
CA ASN A 83 -1.94 -15.07 2.59
C ASN A 83 -0.93 -14.14 3.30
N ASN A 84 -0.91 -12.86 2.89
CA ASN A 84 -0.28 -11.79 3.67
C ASN A 84 -0.70 -11.79 5.15
#